data_AF-R1ETL9-F1
#
_entry.id   AF-R1ETL9-F1
#
_cell.length_a   1.000
_cell.length_b   1.000
_cell.length_c   1.000
_cell.angle_alpha   90.00
_cell.angle_beta   90.00
_cell.angle_gamma   90.00
#
_symmetry.space_group_name_H-M   'P 1'
#
loop_
_entity.id
_entity.type
_entity.pdbx_description
1 polymer ?
#
loop_
_entity_poly.entity_id
_entity_poly.type
_entity_poly.pdbx_seq_one_letter_code
_entity_poly.pdbx_strand_id
1 'polypeptide(L)'
;MRPLYSHLVHTLPPLFSILLDPRPASAQDDHVPRCYYPDGTLASNDYACRLNTTESFCCTTNVTCLDNKICQVLAPTQYEYNRGTCTDKTWTSDECPKFCQAQSPSYGSGVIRPVY
;
A
#
# COMPACT_ATOMS: atom_id res chain seq x y z
N MET A 1 -15.50 -17.71 58.13
CA MET A 1 -14.51 -17.04 57.28
C MET A 1 -14.46 -15.57 57.69
N ARG A 2 -13.24 -15.01 57.80
CA ARG A 2 -12.95 -13.73 58.44
C ARG A 2 -13.66 -12.54 57.77
N PRO A 3 -14.26 -11.61 58.55
CA PRO A 3 -14.74 -10.30 58.11
C PRO A 3 -13.72 -9.19 58.42
N LEU A 4 -14.14 -7.92 58.22
CA LEU A 4 -13.56 -6.61 58.60
C LEU A 4 -12.91 -5.87 57.40
N TYR A 5 -13.17 -4.59 57.11
CA TYR A 5 -13.97 -3.53 57.75
C TYR A 5 -14.07 -2.36 56.75
N SER A 6 -15.16 -1.62 56.83
CA SER A 6 -15.36 -0.18 56.56
C SER A 6 -14.14 0.66 56.13
N HIS A 7 -14.31 1.59 55.18
CA HIS A 7 -14.26 3.04 55.45
C HIS A 7 -14.51 3.86 54.17
N LEU A 8 -15.58 4.68 54.23
CA LEU A 8 -15.69 5.95 53.53
C LEU A 8 -14.38 6.74 53.64
N VAL A 9 -13.75 7.10 52.52
CA VAL A 9 -12.98 8.35 52.44
C VAL A 9 -13.04 8.88 51.01
N HIS A 10 -13.73 10.01 50.82
CA HIS A 10 -13.44 10.94 49.75
C HIS A 10 -11.97 11.36 49.89
N THR A 11 -11.11 10.95 48.97
CA THR A 11 -9.79 11.56 48.80
C THR A 11 -9.65 11.95 47.35
N LEU A 12 -9.77 13.25 47.09
CA LEU A 12 -9.30 13.91 45.87
C LEU A 12 -7.94 13.30 45.50
N PRO A 13 -7.73 12.83 44.26
CA PRO A 13 -6.40 12.47 43.83
C PRO A 13 -5.54 13.75 43.90
N PRO A 14 -4.33 13.69 44.48
CA PRO A 14 -3.46 14.84 44.55
C PRO A 14 -3.14 15.29 43.12
N LEU A 15 -2.84 16.57 42.97
CA LEU A 15 -2.23 17.18 41.79
C LEU A 15 -0.91 16.47 41.46
N PHE A 16 -0.99 15.25 40.92
CA PHE A 16 0.13 14.52 40.38
C PHE A 16 0.14 14.88 38.90
N SER A 17 1.07 15.76 38.58
CA SER A 17 1.52 16.17 37.27
C SER A 17 0.94 15.32 36.14
N ILE A 18 0.03 15.90 35.37
CA ILE A 18 -0.21 15.49 33.99
C ILE A 18 1.12 15.78 33.29
N LEU A 19 2.07 14.85 33.40
CA LEU A 19 3.11 14.73 32.40
C LEU A 19 2.33 14.58 31.10
N LEU A 20 2.46 15.58 30.23
CA LEU A 20 2.30 15.34 28.81
C LEU A 20 3.23 14.16 28.53
N ASP A 21 2.71 12.93 28.55
CA ASP A 21 3.28 11.91 27.71
C ASP A 21 3.04 12.43 26.29
N PRO A 22 4.08 12.88 25.56
CA PRO A 22 3.93 12.96 24.13
C PRO A 22 3.71 11.51 23.73
N ARG A 23 2.44 11.13 23.50
CA ARG A 23 2.16 9.98 22.65
C ARG A 23 3.06 10.20 21.44
N PRO A 24 4.04 9.34 21.14
CA PRO A 24 4.69 9.44 19.86
C PRO A 24 3.53 9.28 18.88
N ALA A 25 3.14 10.38 18.25
CA ALA A 25 2.39 10.29 17.01
C ALA A 25 3.26 9.36 16.18
N SER A 26 2.79 8.12 15.95
CA SER A 26 3.42 7.28 14.95
C SER A 26 3.58 8.18 13.75
N ALA A 27 4.82 8.50 13.40
CA ALA A 27 5.12 9.21 12.19
C ALA A 27 4.50 8.34 11.09
N GLN A 28 3.35 8.77 10.58
CA GLN A 28 2.88 8.33 9.29
C GLN A 28 3.93 8.89 8.34
N ASP A 29 4.94 8.07 8.06
CA ASP A 29 5.86 8.32 6.98
C ASP A 29 4.98 8.29 5.73
N ASP A 30 4.62 9.48 5.22
CA ASP A 30 3.96 9.69 3.93
C ASP A 30 4.95 9.34 2.80
N HIS A 31 5.52 8.13 2.87
CA HIS A 31 6.36 7.61 1.83
C HIS A 31 5.47 7.19 0.67
N VAL A 32 5.46 8.01 -0.38
CA VAL A 32 4.86 7.63 -1.66
C VAL A 32 5.70 6.46 -2.23
N PRO A 33 5.14 5.24 -2.32
CA PRO A 33 5.91 4.09 -2.76
C PRO A 33 6.34 4.26 -4.21
N ARG A 34 7.62 3.95 -4.49
CA ARG A 34 8.12 3.92 -5.87
C ARG A 34 7.77 2.60 -6.54
N CYS A 35 7.56 2.64 -7.85
CA CYS A 35 7.24 1.46 -8.64
C CYS A 35 8.43 1.02 -9.49
N TYR A 36 8.62 -0.29 -9.60
CA TYR A 36 9.73 -0.92 -10.30
C TYR A 36 9.20 -1.96 -11.29
N TYR A 37 9.88 -2.08 -12.42
CA TYR A 37 9.71 -3.18 -13.36
C TYR A 37 10.39 -4.48 -12.85
N PRO A 38 10.08 -5.66 -13.41
CA PRO A 38 10.69 -6.94 -12.99
C PRO A 38 12.22 -6.97 -13.01
N ASP A 39 12.84 -6.21 -13.91
CA ASP A 39 14.30 -6.05 -13.98
C ASP A 39 14.88 -5.13 -12.89
N GLY A 40 14.03 -4.53 -12.05
CA GLY A 40 14.39 -3.59 -10.99
C GLY A 40 14.52 -2.14 -11.46
N THR A 41 14.28 -1.85 -12.75
CA THR A 41 14.27 -0.51 -13.32
C THR A 41 13.13 0.31 -12.72
N LEU A 42 13.38 1.58 -12.42
CA LEU A 42 12.37 2.49 -11.89
C LEU A 42 11.33 2.84 -12.96
N ALA A 43 10.04 2.68 -12.63
CA ALA A 43 8.92 3.13 -13.43
C ALA A 43 8.41 4.48 -12.91
N SER A 44 9.01 5.58 -13.38
CA SER A 44 8.76 6.93 -12.85
C SER A 44 7.33 7.46 -13.07
N ASN A 45 6.58 6.85 -13.98
CA ASN A 45 5.23 7.28 -14.36
C ASN A 45 4.13 6.43 -13.70
N ASP A 46 4.52 5.46 -12.88
CA ASP A 46 3.62 4.51 -12.27
C ASP A 46 3.44 4.84 -10.78
N TYR A 47 2.27 4.53 -10.25
CA TYR A 47 1.90 4.76 -8.86
C TYR A 47 1.34 3.48 -8.22
N ALA A 48 1.50 3.37 -6.90
CA ALA A 48 0.98 2.25 -6.12
C ALA A 48 -0.55 2.31 -6.04
N CYS A 49 -1.21 1.21 -6.39
CA CYS A 49 -2.66 1.09 -6.31
C CYS A 49 -3.21 0.90 -4.89
N ARG A 50 -2.37 0.42 -3.96
CA ARG A 50 -2.67 0.23 -2.55
C ARG A 50 -1.64 1.01 -1.73
N LEU A 51 -2.12 1.98 -0.96
CA LEU A 51 -1.28 2.83 -0.11
C LEU A 51 -1.29 2.37 1.36
N ASN A 52 -2.16 1.42 1.71
CA ASN A 52 -2.33 0.88 3.06
C ASN A 52 -1.63 -0.47 3.27
N THR A 53 -0.79 -0.89 2.32
CA THR A 53 -0.04 -2.15 2.35
C THR A 53 1.45 -1.88 2.23
N THR A 54 2.28 -2.79 2.75
CA THR A 54 3.74 -2.69 2.61
C THR A 54 4.16 -2.73 1.14
N GLU A 55 3.50 -3.59 0.36
CA GLU A 55 3.75 -3.72 -1.07
C GLU A 55 2.43 -3.62 -1.84
N SER A 56 2.51 -3.15 -3.08
CA SER A 56 1.38 -2.98 -3.97
C SER A 56 1.81 -3.25 -5.41
N PHE A 57 0.89 -3.78 -6.21
CA PHE A 57 0.98 -3.61 -7.65
C PHE A 57 0.87 -2.14 -8.01
N CYS A 58 1.51 -1.77 -9.11
CA CYS A 58 1.52 -0.42 -9.61
C CYS A 58 0.89 -0.34 -10.98
N CYS A 59 0.43 0.87 -11.30
CA CYS A 59 -0.27 1.19 -12.51
C CYS A 59 0.17 2.55 -13.05
N THR A 60 0.15 2.70 -14.37
CA THR A 60 0.45 3.99 -15.00
C THR A 60 -0.70 4.98 -14.83
N THR A 61 -0.49 6.27 -15.12
CA THR A 61 -1.55 7.28 -15.04
C THR A 61 -2.73 7.00 -15.99
N ASN A 62 -3.91 7.58 -15.71
CA ASN A 62 -5.13 7.44 -16.53
C ASN A 62 -5.68 6.00 -16.64
N VAL A 63 -5.62 5.27 -15.53
CA VAL A 63 -6.15 3.91 -15.41
C VAL A 63 -6.94 3.75 -14.11
N THR A 64 -7.74 2.69 -14.04
CA THR A 64 -8.37 2.21 -12.81
C THR A 64 -7.60 0.99 -12.30
N CYS A 65 -7.26 0.97 -11.02
CA CYS A 65 -6.67 -0.17 -10.34
C CYS A 65 -7.74 -1.22 -10.02
N LEU A 66 -7.57 -2.45 -10.49
CA LEU A 66 -8.46 -3.57 -10.20
C LEU A 66 -7.84 -4.49 -9.14
N ASP A 67 -8.67 -5.06 -8.25
CA ASP A 67 -8.19 -5.91 -7.15
C ASP A 67 -7.46 -7.18 -7.58
N ASN A 68 -7.64 -7.60 -8.83
CA ASN A 68 -6.91 -8.69 -9.46
C ASN A 68 -5.52 -8.27 -9.99
N LYS A 69 -5.00 -7.12 -9.56
CA LYS A 69 -3.64 -6.60 -9.87
C LYS A 69 -3.48 -6.25 -11.36
N ILE A 70 -4.57 -5.81 -11.98
CA ILE A 70 -4.64 -5.35 -13.38
C ILE A 70 -5.02 -3.86 -13.37
N CYS A 71 -4.49 -3.11 -14.33
CA CYS A 71 -4.94 -1.75 -14.58
C CYS A 71 -5.83 -1.71 -15.82
N GLN A 72 -7.00 -1.09 -15.69
CA GLN A 72 -7.90 -0.83 -16.80
C GLN A 72 -7.64 0.59 -17.34
N VAL A 73 -7.29 0.71 -18.61
CA VAL A 73 -7.01 1.98 -19.26
C VAL A 73 -8.32 2.70 -19.58
N LEU A 74 -8.46 3.96 -19.16
CA LEU A 74 -9.72 4.71 -19.30
C LEU A 74 -10.02 5.12 -20.76
N ALA A 75 -8.99 5.25 -21.61
CA ALA A 75 -9.11 5.59 -23.02
C ALA A 75 -8.05 4.82 -23.85
N PRO A 76 -8.23 3.52 -24.09
CA PRO A 76 -7.19 2.67 -24.67
C PRO A 76 -7.05 2.89 -26.19
N THR A 77 -5.83 3.13 -26.66
CA THR A 77 -5.49 3.11 -28.10
C THR A 77 -4.89 1.78 -28.55
N GLN A 78 -4.36 0.99 -27.61
CA GLN A 78 -3.67 -0.28 -27.90
C GLN A 78 -4.14 -1.44 -27.03
N TYR A 79 -4.22 -1.24 -25.71
CA TYR A 79 -4.65 -2.26 -24.75
C TYR A 79 -5.65 -1.67 -23.77
N GLU A 80 -6.76 -2.37 -23.55
CA GLU A 80 -7.78 -2.01 -22.55
C GLU A 80 -7.32 -2.34 -21.12
N TYR A 81 -6.54 -3.41 -20.98
CA TYR A 81 -5.99 -3.84 -19.70
C TYR A 81 -4.48 -4.02 -19.82
N ASN A 82 -3.75 -3.51 -18.84
CA ASN A 82 -2.31 -3.70 -18.72
C ASN A 82 -1.91 -4.06 -17.27
N ARG A 83 -0.65 -4.44 -17.10
CA ARG A 83 0.01 -4.68 -15.81
C ARG A 83 1.50 -4.54 -16.03
N GLY A 84 2.32 -4.25 -15.03
CA GLY A 84 3.76 -4.24 -15.31
C GLY A 84 4.72 -3.90 -14.18
N THR A 85 4.24 -3.28 -13.11
CA THR A 85 5.12 -2.74 -12.08
C THR A 85 4.64 -3.07 -10.68
N CYS A 86 5.56 -3.01 -9.73
CA CYS A 86 5.31 -3.30 -8.32
C CYS A 86 6.18 -2.40 -7.44
N THR A 87 5.76 -2.15 -6.21
CA THR A 87 6.58 -1.41 -5.24
C THR A 87 7.78 -2.21 -4.74
N ASP A 88 7.66 -3.54 -4.75
CA ASP A 88 8.74 -4.43 -4.33
C ASP A 88 9.75 -4.59 -5.46
N LYS A 89 10.89 -3.92 -5.31
CA LYS A 89 12.01 -3.99 -6.26
C LYS A 89 12.57 -5.41 -6.44
N THR A 90 12.44 -6.28 -5.42
CA THR A 90 12.90 -7.67 -5.51
C THR A 90 11.91 -8.58 -6.22
N TRP A 91 10.68 -8.10 -6.42
CA TRP A 91 9.61 -8.89 -7.02
C TRP A 91 9.41 -10.24 -6.32
N THR A 92 9.48 -10.27 -4.99
CA THR A 92 9.21 -11.47 -4.17
C THR A 92 7.81 -11.42 -3.57
N SER A 93 7.27 -10.23 -3.30
CA SER A 93 5.93 -10.02 -2.73
C SER A 93 4.81 -10.61 -3.60
N ASP A 94 3.84 -11.25 -2.95
CA ASP A 94 2.62 -11.76 -3.60
C ASP A 94 1.77 -10.63 -4.17
N GLU A 95 1.92 -9.40 -3.69
CA GLU A 95 1.22 -8.22 -4.21
C GLU A 95 1.69 -7.84 -5.61
N CYS A 96 2.89 -8.28 -6.03
CA CYS A 96 3.36 -8.07 -7.39
C CYS A 96 2.68 -9.03 -8.37
N PRO A 97 2.24 -8.56 -9.55
CA PRO A 97 1.63 -9.43 -10.55
C PRO A 97 2.66 -10.41 -11.14
N LYS A 98 2.63 -11.68 -10.71
CA LYS A 98 3.60 -12.70 -11.13
C LYS A 98 3.40 -13.27 -12.54
N PHE A 99 2.21 -13.09 -13.08
CA PHE A 99 1.84 -13.65 -14.37
C PHE A 99 2.44 -12.81 -15.51
N CYS A 100 2.95 -13.47 -16.55
CA CYS A 100 3.50 -12.85 -17.77
C CYS A 100 4.80 -12.03 -17.61
N GLN A 101 5.53 -12.19 -16.49
CA GLN A 101 6.80 -11.48 -16.22
C GLN A 101 7.90 -11.72 -17.28
N ALA A 102 7.97 -12.93 -17.82
CA ALA A 102 9.11 -13.37 -18.63
C ALA A 102 9.22 -12.70 -20.01
N GLN A 103 8.14 -12.08 -20.52
CA GLN A 103 8.13 -11.51 -21.87
C GLN A 103 8.46 -10.02 -21.92
N SER A 104 8.27 -9.28 -20.81
CA SER A 104 8.39 -7.82 -20.81
C SER A 104 8.91 -7.26 -19.47
N PRO A 105 10.12 -7.65 -19.06
CA PRO A 105 10.66 -7.30 -17.74
C PRO A 105 11.01 -5.81 -17.56
N SER A 106 10.91 -4.98 -18.60
CA SER A 106 11.30 -3.57 -18.59
C SER A 106 10.22 -2.57 -19.01
N TYR A 107 9.02 -3.03 -19.41
CA TYR A 107 7.93 -2.14 -19.86
C TYR A 107 6.51 -2.64 -19.55
N GLY A 108 6.35 -3.79 -18.88
CA GLY A 108 5.04 -4.37 -18.55
C GLY A 108 4.36 -5.07 -19.72
N SER A 109 3.13 -5.55 -19.52
CA SER A 109 2.38 -6.39 -20.46
C SER A 109 0.96 -5.87 -20.69
N GLY A 110 0.60 -5.69 -21.96
CA GLY A 110 -0.79 -5.56 -22.39
C GLY A 110 -1.51 -6.91 -22.28
N VAL A 111 -2.70 -6.92 -21.69
CA VAL A 111 -3.46 -8.16 -21.41
C VAL A 111 -4.51 -8.41 -22.49
N ILE A 112 -5.30 -7.39 -22.83
CA ILE A 112 -6.38 -7.49 -23.84
C ILE A 112 -6.33 -6.23 -24.71
N ARG A 113 -6.43 -6.42 -26.02
CA ARG A 113 -6.62 -5.33 -26.99
C ARG A 113 -8.10 -4.96 -27.05
N PRO A 114 -8.45 -3.67 -27.17
CA PRO A 114 -9.84 -3.30 -27.33
C PRO A 114 -10.39 -3.86 -28.65
N VAL A 115 -11.64 -4.31 -28.60
CA VAL A 115 -12.40 -4.79 -29.76
C VAL A 115 -13.28 -3.63 -30.22
N TYR A 116 -12.80 -2.87 -31.19
CA TYR A 116 -13.59 -1.84 -31.89
C TYR A 116 -13.60 -2.16 -33.38
#